data_AF-A0A933RII6-F1
#
_entry.id   AF-A0A933RII6-F1
#
_cell.length_a   1.000
_cell.length_b   1.000
_cell.length_c   1.000
_cell.angle_alpha   90.00
_cell.angle_beta   90.00
_cell.angle_gamma   90.00
#
_symmetry.space_group_name_H-M   'P 1'
#
loop_
_entity.id
_entity.type
_entity.pdbx_description
1 polymer ?
#
loop_
_entity_poly.entity_id
_entity_poly.type
_entity_poly.pdbx_seq_one_letter_code
_entity_poly.pdbx_strand_id
1 'polypeptide(L)' 'ETTEIVGVATLPAYRRQGLAAAVTAALVDDALAHGARTVLLSAADDDVARLYASLGFRRVATHCIAEPQTG' A
#
# COMPACT_ATOMS: atom_id res chain seq x y z
N GLU A 1 -11.91 -12.23 -3.07
CA GLU A 1 -10.47 -12.50 -2.90
C GLU A 1 -9.79 -11.25 -2.38
N THR A 2 -8.68 -11.40 -1.64
CA THR A 2 -7.93 -10.30 -1.03
C THR A 2 -6.53 -10.28 -1.63
N THR A 3 -6.00 -9.08 -1.90
CA THR A 3 -4.63 -8.90 -2.37
C THR A 3 -3.94 -7.78 -1.60
N GLU A 4 -2.61 -7.78 -1.62
CA GLU A 4 -1.77 -6.74 -1.02
C GLU A 4 -0.87 -6.11 -2.06
N ILE A 5 -0.83 -4.77 -2.07
CA ILE A 5 0.17 -4.02 -2.83
C ILE A 5 1.40 -3.84 -1.94
N VAL A 6 2.51 -4.44 -2.36
CA VAL A 6 3.80 -4.38 -1.66
C VAL A 6 4.89 -3.77 -2.55
N GLY A 7 6.01 -3.36 -1.94
CA GLY A 7 7.21 -2.99 -2.69
C GLY A 7 7.13 -1.70 -3.50
N VAL A 8 6.16 -0.82 -3.24
CA VAL A 8 6.08 0.50 -3.89
C VAL A 8 7.21 1.38 -3.38
N ALA A 9 8.09 1.79 -4.29
CA ALA A 9 9.21 2.69 -3.98
C ALA A 9 9.39 3.73 -5.08
N THR A 10 9.83 4.92 -4.69
CA THR A 10 10.25 5.98 -5.61
C THR A 10 11.70 6.36 -5.35
N LEU A 11 12.51 6.33 -6.41
CA LEU A 11 13.90 6.78 -6.36
C LEU A 11 13.96 8.23 -5.83
N PRO A 12 14.95 8.59 -4.99
CA PRO A 12 15.04 9.91 -4.38
C PRO A 12 14.92 11.08 -5.37
N ALA A 13 15.56 10.97 -6.53
CA ALA A 13 15.54 11.99 -7.60
C ALA A 13 14.14 12.24 -8.20
N TYR A 14 13.18 11.34 -7.99
CA TYR A 14 11.84 11.38 -8.57
C TYR A 14 10.73 11.48 -7.52
N ARG A 15 11.06 11.76 -6.26
CA ARG A 15 10.08 11.95 -5.19
C ARG A 15 9.28 13.24 -5.37
N ARG A 16 8.15 13.35 -4.67
CA ARG A 16 7.24 14.52 -4.65
C ARG A 16 6.62 14.89 -6.02
N GLN A 17 6.64 13.96 -6.97
CA GLN A 17 6.03 14.11 -8.30
C GLN A 17 4.73 13.29 -8.46
N GLY A 18 4.20 12.72 -7.37
CA GLY A 18 2.98 11.91 -7.40
C GLY A 18 3.16 10.48 -7.94
N LEU A 19 4.38 10.06 -8.32
CA LEU A 19 4.64 8.74 -8.92
C LEU A 19 4.18 7.56 -8.06
N ALA A 20 4.47 7.59 -6.75
CA ALA A 20 4.03 6.52 -5.85
C ALA A 20 2.50 6.39 -5.84
N ALA A 21 1.78 7.52 -5.77
CA ALA A 21 0.33 7.53 -5.77
C ALA A 21 -0.24 7.03 -7.11
N ALA A 22 0.36 7.45 -8.23
CA ALA A 22 -0.05 7.02 -9.57
C ALA A 22 0.13 5.51 -9.79
N VAL A 23 1.28 4.95 -9.39
CA VAL A 23 1.54 3.51 -9.48
C VAL A 23 0.59 2.73 -8.57
N THR A 24 0.40 3.18 -7.32
CA THR A 24 -0.54 2.51 -6.40
C THR A 24 -1.98 2.53 -6.94
N ALA A 25 -2.44 3.65 -7.49
CA ALA A 25 -3.79 3.74 -8.08
C ALA A 25 -3.96 2.77 -9.24
N ALA A 26 -2.98 2.71 -10.15
CA ALA A 26 -3.01 1.78 -11.29
C ALA A 26 -3.05 0.31 -10.83
N LEU A 27 -2.30 -0.04 -9.78
CA LEU A 27 -2.32 -1.40 -9.21
C LEU A 27 -3.65 -1.73 -8.51
N VAL A 28 -4.31 -0.74 -7.89
CA VAL A 28 -5.65 -0.91 -7.32
C VAL A 28 -6.67 -1.19 -8.43
N ASP A 29 -6.66 -0.38 -9.49
CA ASP A 29 -7.56 -0.55 -10.62
C ASP A 29 -7.37 -1.92 -11.27
N ASP A 30 -6.12 -2.35 -11.48
CA ASP A 30 -5.78 -3.67 -12.00
C ASP A 30 -6.29 -4.80 -11.09
N ALA A 31 -6.03 -4.72 -9.78
CA ALA A 31 -6.49 -5.72 -8.83
C ALA A 31 -8.03 -5.87 -8.82
N LEU A 32 -8.75 -4.75 -8.86
CA LEU A 32 -10.21 -4.74 -8.88
C LEU A 32 -10.74 -5.32 -10.21
N ALA A 33 -10.11 -4.99 -11.35
CA ALA A 33 -10.45 -5.55 -12.65
C ALA A 33 -10.27 -7.08 -12.69
N HIS A 34 -9.31 -7.61 -11.93
CA HIS A 34 -9.05 -9.05 -11.79
C HIS A 34 -9.85 -9.72 -10.65
N GLY A 35 -10.84 -9.02 -10.07
CA GLY A 35 -11.80 -9.61 -9.13
C GLY A 35 -11.41 -9.57 -7.66
N ALA A 36 -10.34 -8.83 -7.30
CA ALA A 36 -10.08 -8.53 -5.90
C ALA A 36 -11.27 -7.76 -5.30
N ARG A 37 -11.69 -8.16 -4.09
CA ARG A 37 -12.74 -7.46 -3.33
C ARG A 37 -12.15 -6.59 -2.23
N THR A 38 -10.93 -6.90 -1.83
CA THR A 38 -10.19 -6.20 -0.79
C THR A 38 -8.76 -6.02 -1.27
N VAL A 39 -8.30 -4.77 -1.34
CA VAL A 39 -6.90 -4.43 -1.54
C VAL A 39 -6.40 -3.83 -0.24
N LEU A 40 -5.28 -4.33 0.27
CA LEU A 40 -4.63 -3.79 1.45
C LEU A 40 -3.19 -3.37 1.14
N LEU A 41 -2.65 -2.56 2.03
CA LEU A 41 -1.26 -2.15 2.04
C LEU A 41 -0.88 -1.75 3.46
N SER A 42 0.42 -1.76 3.72
CA SER A 42 0.99 -1.30 4.99
C SER A 42 1.77 -0.03 4.75
N ALA A 43 1.39 1.06 5.41
CA ALA A 43 2.15 2.30 5.39
C ALA A 43 3.35 2.19 6.33
N ALA A 44 4.52 2.64 5.88
CA ALA A 44 5.74 2.65 6.70
C ALA A 44 5.71 3.76 7.78
N ASP A 45 5.02 4.87 7.49
CA ASP A 45 4.90 6.04 8.36
C ASP A 45 3.62 6.83 8.07
N ASP A 46 3.38 7.90 8.83
CA ASP A 46 2.20 8.75 8.71
C ASP A 46 2.15 9.58 7.40
N ASP A 47 3.31 9.90 6.80
CA ASP A 47 3.36 10.59 5.51
C ASP A 47 2.87 9.66 4.39
N VAL A 48 3.33 8.41 4.40
CA VAL A 48 2.87 7.37 3.49
C VAL A 48 1.40 7.03 3.75
N ALA A 49 0.97 6.99 5.02
CA ALA A 49 -0.44 6.75 5.35
C ALA A 49 -1.37 7.85 4.79
N ARG A 50 -0.94 9.12 4.83
CA ARG A 50 -1.68 10.24 4.19
C ARG A 50 -1.78 10.08 2.68
N LEU A 51 -0.70 9.62 2.03
CA LEU A 51 -0.70 9.33 0.60
C LEU A 51 -1.72 8.23 0.25
N TYR A 52 -1.76 7.13 1.00
CA TYR A 52 -2.73 6.09 0.72
C TYR A 52 -4.16 6.51 1.06
N ALA A 53 -4.36 7.32 2.11
CA ALA A 53 -5.66 7.88 2.44
C ALA A 53 -6.22 8.76 1.30
N SER A 54 -5.38 9.52 0.60
CA SER A 54 -5.84 10.32 -0.56
C SER A 54 -6.28 9.47 -1.75
N LEU A 55 -5.86 8.19 -1.81
CA LEU A 55 -6.33 7.20 -2.78
C LEU A 55 -7.58 6.43 -2.33
N GLY A 56 -8.17 6.80 -1.19
CA GLY A 56 -9.39 6.17 -0.66
C GLY A 56 -9.14 4.99 0.28
N PHE A 57 -7.89 4.66 0.59
CA PHE A 57 -7.59 3.68 1.65
C PHE A 57 -8.00 4.24 3.01
N ARG A 58 -8.37 3.33 3.91
CA ARG A 58 -8.67 3.65 5.31
C ARG A 58 -7.85 2.75 6.22
N ARG A 59 -7.35 3.30 7.33
CA ARG A 59 -6.64 2.53 8.36
C ARG A 59 -7.63 1.61 9.08
N VAL A 60 -7.36 0.30 9.03
CA VAL A 60 -8.21 -0.74 9.65
C VAL A 60 -7.45 -1.60 10.67
N ALA A 61 -6.13 -1.63 10.61
CA ALA A 61 -5.28 -2.45 11.45
C ALA A 61 -3.84 -1.90 11.50
N THR A 62 -3.03 -2.48 12.37
CA THR A 62 -1.56 -2.30 12.41
C THR A 62 -0.92 -3.59 11.93
N HIS A 63 0.03 -3.49 11.00
CA HIS A 63 0.81 -4.64 10.53
C HIS A 63 2.03 -4.85 11.44
N CYS A 64 2.21 -6.08 11.92
CA CYS A 64 3.33 -6.48 12.77
C CYS A 64 4.06 -7.65 12.12
N ILE A 65 5.39 -7.70 12.28
CA ILE A 65 6.18 -8.87 11.89
C ILE A 65 6.22 -9.80 13.09
N ALA A 66 5.72 -11.02 12.93
CA ALA A 66 5.81 -12.04 13.96
C ALA A 66 7.18 -12.72 13.91
N GLU A 67 7.79 -12.94 15.08
CA GLU A 67 8.95 -13.81 15.23
C GLU A 67 8.48 -15.19 15.71
N PRO A 68 9.12 -16.29 15.24
CA PRO A 68 8.80 -17.62 15.75
C PRO A 68 9.11 -17.69 17.25
N GLN A 69 8.23 -18.34 18.02
CA GLN A 69 8.49 -18.58 19.44
C GLN A 69 9.73 -19.49 19.55
N THR A 70 10.81 -18.93 20.07
CA THR A 70 12.00 -19.72 20.41
C THR A 70 11.73 -20.35 21.78
N GLY A 71 11.69 -21.69 21.82
CA GLY A 71 11.55 -22.47 23.05
C GLY A 71 12.83 -22.56 23.85
#